data_AF-A0A7C5DXX1-F1
#
_entry.id   AF-A0A7C5DXX1-F1
#
_cell.length_a   1.000
_cell.length_b   1.000
_cell.length_c   1.000
_cell.angle_alpha   90.00
_cell.angle_beta   90.00
_cell.angle_gamma   90.00
#
_symmetry.space_group_name_H-M   'P 1'
#
loop_
_entity.id
_entity.type
_entity.pdbx_description
1 polymer ?
#
loop_
_entity_poly.entity_id
_entity_poly.type
_entity_poly.pdbx_seq_one_letter_code
_entity_poly.pdbx_strand_id
1 'polypeptide(L)'
;MDKKSYPVEKTIARELSKNMSPDTKIRALSAKSMPKKKGTFYISILNDALDDLSFLPQGRIPAKNEWVLFHADPCGCSWLLSSKPHFLYMAYKYVFEYFLDREISSFTPWIKTISFHVEKSTFDIFLTQYARMMRHFDKENHLKEYARIGFSHVEVNALACDRPIEKGVPGEFYPEFYTYCPALDQFASSSLNKGIYTEKYLERNRKLLKSHAKTALKYGLVPGLLCFEPRSVPEEIFKKYPTLRGARVDHPFRSFKPRYNLSVVHPAVKEHYAEMLTNIMKEIPELEFMTIWTNDSGAGFEYTKSLYVGRNGGAYLIREWKDDEDIARAAAENISGFFSTLLEAGKKINPKFRIITRLESFYGERKHLWPEL
;
A
#
# COMPACT_ATOMS: atom_id res chain seq x y z
N MET A 1 22.16 -1.48 -15.71
CA MET A 1 21.67 -2.49 -14.74
C MET A 1 20.77 -3.43 -15.50
N ASP A 2 21.20 -4.69 -15.71
CA ASP A 2 20.30 -5.74 -16.21
C ASP A 2 19.08 -5.80 -15.30
N LYS A 3 17.91 -5.42 -15.81
CA LYS A 3 16.68 -5.42 -15.02
C LYS A 3 16.37 -6.87 -14.64
N LYS A 4 16.52 -7.15 -13.35
CA LYS A 4 16.10 -8.41 -12.73
C LYS A 4 14.64 -8.65 -13.11
N SER A 5 14.36 -9.81 -13.73
CA SER A 5 13.00 -10.21 -14.11
C SER A 5 12.02 -10.03 -12.94
N TYR A 6 10.85 -9.48 -13.24
CA TYR A 6 9.81 -9.21 -12.26
C TYR A 6 9.28 -10.52 -11.68
N PRO A 7 8.90 -10.56 -10.39
CA PRO A 7 8.38 -11.79 -9.77
C PRO A 7 7.16 -12.37 -10.52
N VAL A 8 6.27 -11.51 -11.01
CA VAL A 8 5.07 -11.91 -11.79
C VAL A 8 5.40 -12.66 -13.08
N GLU A 9 6.46 -12.29 -13.80
CA GLU A 9 6.88 -13.01 -15.01
C GLU A 9 7.25 -14.47 -14.68
N LYS A 10 7.99 -14.66 -13.57
CA LYS A 10 8.39 -15.98 -13.08
C LYS A 10 7.20 -16.78 -12.57
N THR A 11 6.26 -16.12 -11.91
CA THR A 11 5.02 -16.76 -11.44
C THR A 11 4.21 -17.29 -12.62
N ILE A 12 3.98 -16.46 -13.64
CA ILE A 12 3.24 -16.86 -14.84
C ILE A 12 3.98 -17.98 -15.56
N ALA A 13 5.30 -17.88 -15.76
CA ALA A 13 6.08 -18.93 -16.43
C ALA A 13 5.97 -20.28 -15.71
N ARG A 14 5.98 -20.29 -14.37
CA ARG A 14 5.83 -21.49 -13.54
C ARG A 14 4.40 -22.03 -13.51
N GLU A 15 3.38 -21.17 -13.55
CA GLU A 15 1.99 -21.64 -13.67
C GLU A 15 1.74 -22.23 -15.05
N LEU A 16 2.23 -21.56 -16.09
CA LEU A 16 2.14 -22.00 -17.47
C LEU A 16 2.79 -23.37 -17.67
N SER A 17 4.00 -23.59 -17.14
CA SER A 17 4.71 -24.87 -17.34
C SER A 17 3.98 -26.08 -16.74
N LYS A 18 3.10 -25.90 -15.76
CA LYS A 18 2.30 -27.00 -15.18
C LYS A 18 1.24 -27.54 -16.14
N ASN A 19 0.80 -26.73 -17.09
CA ASN A 19 -0.23 -27.08 -18.07
C ASN A 19 0.37 -27.38 -19.46
N MET A 20 1.70 -27.48 -19.55
CA MET A 20 2.43 -27.71 -20.80
C MET A 20 3.14 -29.08 -20.77
N SER A 21 3.77 -29.44 -21.88
CA SER A 21 4.56 -30.68 -21.99
C SER A 21 5.58 -30.78 -20.85
N PRO A 22 5.85 -31.98 -20.30
CA PRO A 22 6.90 -32.20 -19.29
C PRO A 22 8.29 -31.66 -19.69
N ASP A 23 8.58 -31.57 -20.99
CA ASP A 23 9.86 -31.05 -21.53
C ASP A 23 9.97 -29.52 -21.54
N THR A 24 8.97 -28.81 -21.02
CA THR A 24 8.93 -27.34 -21.00
C THR A 24 10.09 -26.76 -20.17
N LYS A 25 10.89 -25.88 -20.80
CA LYS A 25 12.03 -25.21 -20.14
C LYS A 25 11.76 -23.72 -19.98
N ILE A 26 11.83 -23.22 -18.75
CA ILE A 26 11.77 -21.79 -18.45
C ILE A 26 13.17 -21.20 -18.61
N ARG A 27 13.31 -20.14 -19.43
CA ARG A 27 14.57 -19.43 -19.64
C ARG A 27 14.36 -17.93 -19.46
N ALA A 28 15.31 -17.28 -18.78
CA ALA A 28 15.37 -15.83 -18.74
C ALA A 28 16.12 -15.33 -19.98
N LEU A 29 15.54 -14.36 -20.68
CA LEU A 29 16.11 -13.73 -21.87
C LEU A 29 16.05 -12.21 -21.69
N SER A 30 16.89 -11.48 -22.42
CA SER A 30 16.76 -10.02 -22.50
C SER A 30 15.44 -9.67 -23.19
N ALA A 31 14.72 -8.66 -22.68
CA ALA A 31 13.47 -8.18 -23.29
C ALA A 31 13.66 -7.70 -24.75
N LYS A 32 14.90 -7.34 -25.14
CA LYS A 32 15.24 -6.98 -26.53
C LYS A 32 15.42 -8.20 -27.46
N SER A 33 15.41 -9.41 -26.91
CA SER A 33 15.66 -10.66 -27.64
C SER A 33 14.47 -11.61 -27.49
N MET A 34 13.51 -11.49 -28.41
CA MET A 34 12.37 -12.40 -28.52
C MET A 34 12.26 -12.98 -29.93
N PRO A 35 13.24 -13.81 -30.37
CA PRO A 35 13.24 -14.36 -31.72
C PRO A 35 12.00 -15.22 -31.96
N LYS A 36 11.42 -15.14 -33.16
CA LYS A 36 10.31 -16.02 -33.55
C LYS A 36 10.81 -17.47 -33.55
N LYS A 37 10.25 -18.29 -32.67
CA LYS A 37 10.63 -19.69 -32.53
C LYS A 37 9.41 -20.53 -32.17
N LYS A 38 9.15 -21.56 -32.98
CA LYS A 38 8.05 -22.51 -32.76
C LYS A 38 8.09 -23.10 -31.34
N GLY A 39 6.94 -23.14 -30.69
CA GLY A 39 6.78 -23.68 -29.33
C GLY A 39 7.35 -22.78 -28.24
N THR A 40 7.51 -21.48 -28.51
CA THR A 40 8.02 -20.51 -27.52
C THR A 40 6.91 -19.55 -27.11
N PHE A 41 6.77 -19.36 -25.79
CA PHE A 41 5.85 -18.40 -25.20
C PHE A 41 6.64 -17.35 -24.42
N TYR A 42 6.61 -16.10 -24.88
CA TYR A 42 7.27 -14.96 -24.25
C TYR A 42 6.35 -14.27 -23.25
N ILE A 43 6.90 -13.95 -22.09
CA ILE A 43 6.23 -13.20 -21.02
C ILE A 43 7.16 -12.05 -20.65
N SER A 44 6.70 -10.79 -20.72
CA SER A 44 7.57 -9.65 -20.43
C SER A 44 6.82 -8.39 -20.01
N ILE A 45 7.42 -7.62 -19.11
CA ILE A 45 7.07 -6.23 -18.85
C ILE A 45 7.90 -5.30 -19.72
N LEU A 46 7.23 -4.45 -20.51
CA LEU A 46 7.86 -3.48 -21.40
C LEU A 46 7.68 -2.07 -20.82
N ASN A 47 8.78 -1.48 -20.36
CA ASN A 47 8.76 -0.17 -19.71
C ASN A 47 8.87 1.00 -20.70
N ASP A 48 9.39 0.76 -21.91
CA ASP A 48 9.57 1.72 -22.99
C ASP A 48 9.22 1.05 -24.33
N ALA A 49 8.99 1.84 -25.38
CA ALA A 49 8.76 1.32 -26.73
C ALA A 49 9.93 0.40 -27.14
N LEU A 50 9.62 -0.80 -27.60
CA LEU A 50 10.63 -1.68 -28.21
C LEU A 50 11.14 -1.05 -29.50
N ASP A 51 12.45 -1.17 -29.74
CA ASP A 51 13.09 -0.77 -31.00
C ASP A 51 12.55 -1.58 -32.20
N ASP A 52 12.00 -2.79 -31.97
CA ASP A 52 11.42 -3.62 -33.02
C ASP A 52 10.27 -4.50 -32.50
N LEU A 53 9.04 -4.07 -32.78
CA LEU A 53 7.81 -4.87 -32.72
C LEU A 53 7.28 -5.09 -34.13
N SER A 54 8.14 -5.43 -35.09
CA SER A 54 7.79 -5.66 -36.51
C SER A 54 6.66 -6.67 -36.74
N PHE A 55 6.34 -7.53 -35.76
CA PHE A 55 5.17 -8.42 -35.80
C PHE A 55 3.86 -7.76 -35.35
N LEU A 56 3.93 -6.61 -34.69
CA LEU A 56 2.77 -5.74 -34.48
C LEU A 56 2.68 -4.77 -35.65
N PRO A 57 1.47 -4.57 -36.22
CA PRO A 57 1.28 -3.51 -37.19
C PRO A 57 1.76 -2.17 -36.59
N GLN A 58 2.55 -1.40 -37.35
CA GLN A 58 3.03 -0.08 -36.93
C GLN A 58 1.89 0.78 -36.35
N GLY A 59 2.13 1.43 -35.22
CA GLY A 59 1.19 2.39 -34.61
C GLY A 59 0.11 1.81 -33.69
N ARG A 60 0.10 0.50 -33.37
CA ARG A 60 -0.96 -0.11 -32.53
C ARG A 60 -0.70 -0.19 -31.03
N ILE A 61 0.51 0.06 -30.54
CA ILE A 61 0.72 0.19 -29.09
C ILE A 61 0.32 1.60 -28.65
N PRO A 62 -0.61 1.74 -27.69
CA PRO A 62 -1.01 3.04 -27.17
C PRO A 62 0.17 3.70 -26.45
N ALA A 63 0.82 4.69 -27.08
CA ALA A 63 2.03 5.31 -26.54
C ALA A 63 1.80 6.07 -25.20
N LYS A 64 0.56 6.49 -24.92
CA LYS A 64 0.22 7.32 -23.76
C LYS A 64 -0.50 6.58 -22.62
N ASN A 65 -1.01 5.37 -22.88
CA ASN A 65 -1.83 4.64 -21.90
C ASN A 65 -1.10 3.41 -21.39
N GLU A 66 -1.51 2.90 -20.25
CA GLU A 66 -1.12 1.56 -19.81
C GLU A 66 -1.86 0.51 -20.64
N TRP A 67 -1.20 -0.60 -20.93
CA TRP A 67 -1.71 -1.60 -21.84
C TRP A 67 -1.24 -3.02 -21.51
N VAL A 68 -2.00 -3.97 -22.05
CA VAL A 68 -1.64 -5.39 -22.14
C VAL A 68 -1.79 -5.85 -23.58
N LEU A 69 -0.97 -6.80 -23.98
CA LEU A 69 -0.94 -7.34 -25.33
C LEU A 69 -0.77 -8.85 -25.29
N PHE A 70 -1.56 -9.53 -26.11
CA PHE A 70 -1.35 -10.93 -26.45
C PHE A 70 -1.35 -11.14 -27.96
N HIS A 71 -0.37 -11.89 -28.46
CA HIS A 71 -0.32 -12.33 -29.84
C HIS A 71 0.22 -13.76 -29.92
N ALA A 72 -0.34 -14.55 -30.82
CA ALA A 72 0.21 -15.84 -31.23
C ALA A 72 0.34 -15.83 -32.75
N ASP A 73 1.49 -16.27 -33.27
CA ASP A 73 1.73 -16.41 -34.70
C ASP A 73 1.36 -17.83 -35.19
N PRO A 74 1.07 -17.99 -36.50
CA PRO A 74 0.77 -19.31 -37.08
C PRO A 74 1.90 -20.34 -36.94
N CYS A 75 3.13 -19.91 -36.64
CA CYS A 75 4.27 -20.79 -36.40
C CYS A 75 4.30 -21.36 -34.97
N GLY A 76 3.36 -20.96 -34.10
CA GLY A 76 3.27 -21.43 -32.72
C GLY A 76 4.22 -20.70 -31.76
N CYS A 77 4.57 -19.45 -32.08
CA CYS A 77 5.25 -18.53 -31.17
C CYS A 77 4.24 -17.55 -30.58
N SER A 78 4.34 -17.23 -29.30
CA SER A 78 3.37 -16.35 -28.62
C SER A 78 4.04 -15.32 -27.72
N TRP A 79 3.38 -14.18 -27.52
CA TRP A 79 3.84 -13.06 -26.70
C TRP A 79 2.71 -12.60 -25.80
N LEU A 80 2.97 -12.55 -24.50
CA LEU A 80 2.15 -11.89 -23.49
C LEU A 80 2.96 -10.75 -22.87
N LEU A 81 2.56 -9.53 -23.18
CA LEU A 81 3.31 -8.33 -22.85
C LEU A 81 2.44 -7.36 -22.06
N SER A 82 3.05 -6.61 -21.15
CA SER A 82 2.35 -5.53 -20.45
C SER A 82 3.25 -4.32 -20.21
N SER A 83 2.65 -3.13 -20.19
CA SER A 83 3.34 -1.90 -19.80
C SER A 83 3.65 -1.82 -18.31
N LYS A 84 2.97 -2.61 -17.46
CA LYS A 84 3.14 -2.58 -15.99
C LYS A 84 3.03 -3.97 -15.38
N PRO A 85 3.79 -4.28 -14.30
CA PRO A 85 3.74 -5.58 -13.64
C PRO A 85 2.34 -6.02 -13.20
N HIS A 86 1.52 -5.11 -12.67
CA HIS A 86 0.23 -5.42 -12.07
C HIS A 86 -0.87 -5.79 -13.08
N PHE A 87 -0.70 -5.55 -14.38
CA PHE A 87 -1.67 -5.98 -15.39
C PHE A 87 -1.31 -7.30 -16.07
N LEU A 88 -0.07 -7.77 -15.90
CA LEU A 88 0.42 -8.95 -16.61
C LEU A 88 -0.29 -10.24 -16.14
N TYR A 89 -0.57 -10.37 -14.85
CA TYR A 89 -1.25 -11.56 -14.31
C TYR A 89 -2.72 -11.62 -14.75
N MET A 90 -3.43 -10.49 -14.72
CA MET A 90 -4.78 -10.37 -15.28
C MET A 90 -4.78 -10.77 -16.76
N ALA A 91 -3.85 -10.24 -17.56
CA ALA A 91 -3.77 -10.57 -18.99
C ALA A 91 -3.49 -12.06 -19.23
N TYR A 92 -2.59 -12.65 -18.44
CA TYR A 92 -2.35 -14.10 -18.48
C TYR A 92 -3.64 -14.89 -18.24
N LYS A 93 -4.37 -14.59 -17.16
CA LYS A 93 -5.60 -15.30 -16.84
C LYS A 93 -6.66 -15.10 -17.90
N TYR A 94 -6.84 -13.87 -18.39
CA TYR A 94 -7.78 -13.58 -19.46
C TYR A 94 -7.50 -14.39 -20.74
N VAL A 95 -6.23 -14.46 -21.17
CA VAL A 95 -5.85 -15.26 -22.35
C VAL A 95 -6.21 -16.74 -22.15
N PHE A 96 -5.91 -17.30 -20.98
CA PHE A 96 -6.15 -18.73 -20.73
C PHE A 96 -7.62 -19.06 -20.47
N GLU A 97 -8.41 -18.11 -19.98
CA GLU A 97 -9.85 -18.29 -19.78
C GLU A 97 -10.66 -18.12 -21.07
N TYR A 98 -10.23 -17.24 -22.00
CA TYR A 98 -11.06 -16.83 -23.14
C TYR A 98 -10.47 -17.13 -24.52
N PHE A 99 -9.15 -17.33 -24.64
CA PHE A 99 -8.48 -17.50 -25.94
C PHE A 99 -7.90 -18.89 -26.17
N LEU A 100 -7.91 -19.78 -25.17
CA LEU A 100 -7.27 -21.10 -25.28
C LEU A 100 -7.85 -21.96 -26.41
N ASP A 101 -9.15 -21.87 -26.65
CA ASP A 101 -9.87 -22.65 -27.66
C ASP A 101 -9.95 -21.95 -29.03
N ARG A 102 -9.25 -20.82 -29.23
CA ARG A 102 -9.29 -20.07 -30.49
C ARG A 102 -8.26 -20.58 -31.48
N GLU A 103 -8.64 -20.64 -32.75
CA GLU A 103 -7.74 -21.01 -33.82
C GLU A 103 -6.67 -19.93 -34.06
N ILE A 104 -5.40 -20.34 -34.07
CA ILE A 104 -4.24 -19.43 -34.19
C ILE A 104 -4.14 -18.84 -35.61
N SER A 105 -4.57 -19.57 -36.64
CA SER A 105 -4.46 -19.19 -38.06
C SER A 105 -5.10 -17.82 -38.37
N SER A 106 -6.14 -17.43 -37.63
CA SER A 106 -6.85 -16.16 -37.76
C SER A 106 -6.68 -15.23 -36.54
N PHE A 107 -5.71 -15.49 -35.65
CA PHE A 107 -5.60 -14.76 -34.39
C PHE A 107 -5.06 -13.34 -34.60
N THR A 108 -5.94 -12.35 -34.50
CA THR A 108 -5.55 -10.93 -34.50
C THR A 108 -4.93 -10.59 -33.14
N PRO A 109 -3.81 -9.83 -33.09
CA PRO A 109 -3.23 -9.35 -31.84
C PRO A 109 -4.29 -8.70 -30.95
N TRP A 110 -4.41 -9.18 -29.72
CA TRP A 110 -5.28 -8.61 -28.71
C TRP A 110 -4.51 -7.54 -27.95
N ILE A 111 -4.99 -6.30 -28.03
CA ILE A 111 -4.41 -5.15 -27.32
C ILE A 111 -5.52 -4.51 -26.53
N LYS A 112 -5.27 -4.24 -25.25
CA LYS A 112 -6.18 -3.51 -24.37
C LYS A 112 -5.46 -2.37 -23.70
N THR A 113 -6.04 -1.18 -23.82
CA THR A 113 -5.73 -0.03 -22.95
C THR A 113 -6.44 -0.22 -21.62
N ILE A 114 -5.78 0.17 -20.54
CA ILE A 114 -6.37 0.15 -19.20
C ILE A 114 -7.04 1.49 -18.91
N SER A 115 -8.28 1.44 -18.40
CA SER A 115 -9.05 2.63 -18.04
C SER A 115 -8.65 3.21 -16.69
N PHE A 116 -8.30 2.37 -15.72
CA PHE A 116 -7.90 2.78 -14.37
C PHE A 116 -6.46 2.35 -14.10
N HIS A 117 -5.57 3.33 -13.94
CA HIS A 117 -4.17 3.10 -13.59
C HIS A 117 -4.00 2.52 -12.18
N VAL A 118 -4.92 2.88 -11.28
CA VAL A 118 -4.93 2.47 -9.89
C VAL A 118 -6.31 1.93 -9.56
N GLU A 119 -6.38 0.63 -9.35
CA GLU A 119 -7.51 -0.06 -8.73
C GLU A 119 -6.98 -0.72 -7.45
N LYS A 120 -7.50 -0.31 -6.30
CA LYS A 120 -6.89 -0.59 -5.00
C LYS A 120 -7.92 -1.11 -4.01
N SER A 121 -7.57 -2.17 -3.29
CA SER A 121 -8.34 -2.56 -2.10
C SER A 121 -8.26 -1.46 -1.04
N THR A 122 -9.41 -1.03 -0.51
CA THR A 122 -9.44 -0.12 0.63
C THR A 122 -10.08 -0.84 1.79
N PHE A 123 -9.38 -0.89 2.93
CA PHE A 123 -9.88 -1.56 4.13
C PHE A 123 -10.20 -3.04 3.85
N ASP A 124 -9.19 -3.80 3.43
CA ASP A 124 -9.38 -5.22 3.09
C ASP A 124 -9.73 -6.06 4.33
N ILE A 125 -11.03 -6.34 4.46
CA ILE A 125 -11.61 -7.04 5.61
C ILE A 125 -10.90 -8.36 5.92
N PHE A 126 -10.55 -9.12 4.89
CA PHE A 126 -10.04 -10.49 5.02
C PHE A 126 -8.51 -10.55 5.06
N LEU A 127 -7.81 -9.65 4.40
CA LEU A 127 -6.35 -9.66 4.40
C LEU A 127 -5.77 -8.93 5.62
N THR A 128 -6.32 -7.76 5.95
CA THR A 128 -5.67 -6.81 6.87
C THR A 128 -6.51 -6.41 8.07
N GLN A 129 -7.83 -6.56 8.03
CA GLN A 129 -8.73 -6.05 9.09
C GLN A 129 -9.30 -7.16 9.99
N TYR A 130 -10.53 -7.00 10.46
CA TYR A 130 -11.13 -7.82 11.53
C TYR A 130 -11.35 -9.28 11.13
N ALA A 131 -11.48 -9.61 9.84
CA ALA A 131 -11.64 -10.99 9.38
C ALA A 131 -10.30 -11.69 9.04
N ARG A 132 -9.15 -11.04 9.27
CA ARG A 132 -7.81 -11.60 8.95
C ARG A 132 -7.46 -12.91 9.65
N MET A 133 -8.15 -13.18 10.75
CA MET A 133 -8.00 -14.39 11.58
C MET A 133 -9.03 -15.48 11.23
N MET A 134 -9.80 -15.30 10.15
CA MET A 134 -10.73 -16.31 9.67
C MET A 134 -9.99 -17.63 9.42
N ARG A 135 -10.55 -18.72 9.97
CA ARG A 135 -9.96 -20.05 9.86
C ARG A 135 -9.87 -20.48 8.40
N HIS A 136 -8.76 -21.12 8.04
CA HIS A 136 -8.49 -21.63 6.68
C HIS A 136 -8.52 -20.57 5.57
N PHE A 137 -8.39 -19.29 5.90
CA PHE A 137 -8.32 -18.24 4.89
C PHE A 137 -7.02 -18.33 4.09
N ASP A 138 -7.14 -18.62 2.80
CA ASP A 138 -6.03 -18.67 1.85
C ASP A 138 -5.68 -17.26 1.34
N LYS A 139 -4.74 -16.63 2.05
CA LYS A 139 -4.23 -15.29 1.74
C LYS A 139 -3.55 -15.22 0.37
N GLU A 140 -2.92 -16.31 -0.06
CA GLU A 140 -2.24 -16.34 -1.35
C GLU A 140 -3.25 -16.36 -2.48
N ASN A 141 -4.27 -17.23 -2.38
CA ASN A 141 -5.33 -17.28 -3.37
C ASN A 141 -6.14 -15.97 -3.41
N HIS A 142 -6.38 -15.33 -2.26
CA HIS A 142 -7.02 -14.01 -2.21
C HIS A 142 -6.27 -12.95 -3.03
N LEU A 143 -4.96 -12.81 -2.83
CA LEU A 143 -4.13 -11.87 -3.59
C LEU A 143 -3.99 -12.25 -5.07
N LYS A 144 -3.95 -13.55 -5.36
CA LYS A 144 -3.99 -14.07 -6.73
C LYS A 144 -5.28 -13.67 -7.45
N GLU A 145 -6.43 -13.79 -6.79
CA GLU A 145 -7.72 -13.41 -7.36
C GLU A 145 -7.84 -11.90 -7.56
N TYR A 146 -7.32 -11.08 -6.64
CA TYR A 146 -7.19 -9.63 -6.87
C TYR A 146 -6.44 -9.32 -8.16
N ALA A 147 -5.27 -9.94 -8.34
CA ALA A 147 -4.49 -9.76 -9.56
C ALA A 147 -5.21 -10.30 -10.80
N ARG A 148 -5.98 -11.39 -10.69
CA ARG A 148 -6.75 -11.97 -11.80
C ARG A 148 -7.86 -11.03 -12.28
N ILE A 149 -8.60 -10.41 -11.36
CA ILE A 149 -9.74 -9.53 -11.70
C ILE A 149 -9.32 -8.08 -12.01
N GLY A 150 -8.03 -7.76 -11.92
CA GLY A 150 -7.48 -6.49 -12.39
C GLY A 150 -7.20 -5.43 -11.32
N PHE A 151 -7.21 -5.79 -10.02
CA PHE A 151 -6.63 -4.91 -9.00
C PHE A 151 -5.16 -4.68 -9.31
N SER A 152 -4.69 -3.45 -9.09
CA SER A 152 -3.28 -3.10 -9.28
C SER A 152 -2.54 -2.85 -7.97
N HIS A 153 -3.23 -2.45 -6.91
CA HIS A 153 -2.64 -2.07 -5.63
C HIS A 153 -3.34 -2.76 -4.46
N VAL A 154 -2.60 -3.06 -3.39
CA VAL A 154 -3.13 -3.74 -2.20
C VAL A 154 -2.49 -3.25 -0.91
N GLU A 155 -3.31 -3.09 0.13
CA GLU A 155 -2.85 -2.77 1.49
C GLU A 155 -2.36 -4.07 2.16
N VAL A 156 -1.12 -4.09 2.64
CA VAL A 156 -0.45 -5.34 3.09
C VAL A 156 -0.17 -5.41 4.58
N ASN A 157 -0.35 -4.31 5.33
CA ASN A 157 -0.06 -4.27 6.75
C ASN A 157 -1.23 -4.78 7.59
N ALA A 158 -0.94 -5.75 8.44
CA ALA A 158 -1.89 -6.38 9.36
C ALA A 158 -1.18 -6.70 10.67
N LEU A 159 -1.91 -6.66 11.78
CA LEU A 159 -1.38 -7.15 13.05
C LEU A 159 -1.36 -8.68 13.07
N ALA A 160 -0.25 -9.24 13.53
CA ALA A 160 -0.05 -10.69 13.64
C ALA A 160 -0.72 -11.29 14.90
N CYS A 161 -1.17 -10.45 15.81
CA CYS A 161 -1.98 -10.83 16.97
C CYS A 161 -3.46 -10.59 16.66
N ASP A 162 -4.35 -11.34 17.29
CA ASP A 162 -5.81 -11.19 17.20
C ASP A 162 -6.35 -10.05 18.08
N ARG A 163 -5.58 -9.66 19.10
CA ARG A 163 -5.89 -8.56 20.02
C ARG A 163 -4.87 -7.43 19.95
N PRO A 164 -5.29 -6.19 20.24
CA PRO A 164 -4.37 -5.06 20.44
C PRO A 164 -3.45 -5.33 21.63
N ILE A 165 -2.27 -4.71 21.64
CA ILE A 165 -1.35 -4.76 22.78
C ILE A 165 -1.57 -3.59 23.75
N GLU A 166 -2.28 -2.56 23.29
CA GLU A 166 -2.60 -1.37 24.05
C GLU A 166 -3.53 -1.68 25.23
N LYS A 167 -3.19 -1.10 26.39
CA LYS A 167 -3.91 -1.36 27.64
C LYS A 167 -5.16 -0.49 27.76
N GLY A 168 -6.31 -1.14 27.91
CA GLY A 168 -7.57 -0.52 28.31
C GLY A 168 -7.66 -0.24 29.82
N VAL A 169 -8.86 0.12 30.26
CA VAL A 169 -9.28 0.06 31.67
C VAL A 169 -10.40 -0.99 31.83
N PRO A 170 -10.67 -1.51 33.04
CA PRO A 170 -11.73 -2.50 33.23
C PRO A 170 -13.08 -2.05 32.65
N GLY A 171 -13.73 -2.94 31.88
CA GLY A 171 -15.01 -2.69 31.21
C GLY A 171 -14.94 -1.91 29.89
N GLU A 172 -13.77 -1.42 29.49
CA GLU A 172 -13.60 -0.65 28.26
C GLU A 172 -13.29 -1.54 27.06
N PHE A 173 -14.01 -1.34 25.96
CA PHE A 173 -13.79 -2.06 24.69
C PHE A 173 -12.98 -1.24 23.67
N TYR A 174 -12.70 0.04 23.94
CA TYR A 174 -12.09 0.94 22.94
C TYR A 174 -10.75 0.45 22.33
N PRO A 175 -9.79 -0.12 23.09
CA PRO A 175 -8.56 -0.63 22.48
C PRO A 175 -8.78 -1.71 21.42
N GLU A 176 -9.89 -2.47 21.47
CA GLU A 176 -10.16 -3.54 20.50
C GLU A 176 -10.28 -2.98 19.07
N PHE A 177 -10.67 -1.71 18.90
CA PHE A 177 -10.64 -1.04 17.59
C PHE A 177 -9.22 -0.84 17.03
N TYR A 178 -8.18 -1.05 17.85
CA TYR A 178 -6.78 -0.94 17.42
C TYR A 178 -6.26 -2.26 16.84
N THR A 179 -7.06 -3.34 16.90
CA THR A 179 -6.74 -4.62 16.25
C THR A 179 -6.72 -4.51 14.72
N TYR A 180 -7.45 -3.55 14.17
CA TYR A 180 -7.55 -3.27 12.74
C TYR A 180 -6.97 -1.87 12.44
N CYS A 181 -6.58 -1.67 11.18
CA CYS A 181 -5.90 -0.48 10.69
C CYS A 181 -4.79 0.02 11.63
N PRO A 182 -3.70 -0.73 11.78
CA PRO A 182 -2.64 -0.46 12.75
C PRO A 182 -1.89 0.85 12.49
N ALA A 183 -1.25 1.38 13.53
CA ALA A 183 -0.34 2.53 13.39
C ALA A 183 1.08 2.08 12.99
N LEU A 184 1.91 3.01 12.52
CA LEU A 184 3.30 2.75 12.11
C LEU A 184 4.15 2.20 13.25
N ASP A 185 3.92 2.68 14.48
CA ASP A 185 4.64 2.30 15.68
C ASP A 185 4.45 0.83 16.08
N GLN A 186 3.43 0.16 15.53
CA GLN A 186 3.19 -1.27 15.69
C GLN A 186 4.01 -2.15 14.72
N PHE A 187 4.73 -1.57 13.75
CA PHE A 187 5.61 -2.30 12.83
C PHE A 187 7.08 -1.94 13.01
N ALA A 188 7.39 -0.72 13.41
CA ALA A 188 8.76 -0.30 13.65
C ALA A 188 8.85 0.61 14.87
N SER A 189 9.98 0.50 15.56
CA SER A 189 10.39 1.53 16.51
C SER A 189 11.25 2.58 15.81
N SER A 190 11.23 3.75 16.43
CA SER A 190 12.15 4.84 16.24
C SER A 190 12.95 5.02 17.54
N SER A 191 14.00 5.81 17.50
CA SER A 191 14.76 6.23 18.67
C SER A 191 13.88 6.79 19.80
N LEU A 192 12.75 7.43 19.48
CA LEU A 192 11.83 8.02 20.46
C LEU A 192 11.03 6.97 21.25
N ASN A 193 10.49 5.95 20.58
CA ASN A 193 9.59 4.95 21.19
C ASN A 193 10.25 3.57 21.40
N LYS A 194 11.57 3.49 21.25
CA LYS A 194 12.32 2.23 21.42
C LYS A 194 12.02 1.62 22.79
N GLY A 195 11.59 0.35 22.78
CA GLY A 195 11.25 -0.41 23.98
C GLY A 195 9.82 -0.22 24.50
N ILE A 196 9.01 0.65 23.86
CA ILE A 196 7.58 0.77 24.19
C ILE A 196 6.83 -0.49 23.74
N TYR A 197 7.02 -0.90 22.49
CA TYR A 197 6.61 -2.23 22.02
C TYR A 197 7.80 -3.19 22.09
N THR A 198 7.54 -4.45 22.44
CA THR A 198 8.59 -5.47 22.46
C THR A 198 9.06 -5.81 21.06
N GLU A 199 10.35 -6.11 20.90
CA GLU A 199 10.91 -6.51 19.59
C GLU A 199 10.21 -7.74 19.01
N LYS A 200 9.83 -8.70 19.87
CA LYS A 200 9.07 -9.89 19.48
C LYS A 200 7.71 -9.55 18.85
N TYR A 201 7.04 -8.50 19.35
CA TYR A 201 5.77 -8.03 18.79
C TYR A 201 5.98 -7.41 17.41
N LEU A 202 6.93 -6.48 17.31
CA LEU A 202 7.24 -5.77 16.07
C LEU A 202 7.71 -6.74 14.98
N GLU A 203 8.61 -7.67 15.30
CA GLU A 203 9.10 -8.67 14.36
C GLU A 203 7.98 -9.58 13.82
N ARG A 204 7.02 -9.96 14.66
CA ARG A 204 5.85 -10.74 14.18
C ARG A 204 5.02 -9.96 13.17
N ASN A 205 4.77 -8.68 13.44
CA ASN A 205 4.02 -7.81 12.53
C ASN A 205 4.79 -7.55 11.23
N ARG A 206 6.11 -7.27 11.31
CA ARG A 206 6.97 -7.11 10.14
C ARG A 206 7.07 -8.37 9.29
N LYS A 207 7.19 -9.55 9.91
CA LYS A 207 7.21 -10.83 9.17
C LYS A 207 5.92 -11.04 8.38
N LEU A 208 4.77 -10.72 8.98
CA LEU A 208 3.48 -10.81 8.28
C LEU A 208 3.39 -9.80 7.12
N LEU A 209 3.75 -8.54 7.39
CA LEU A 209 3.81 -7.47 6.40
C LEU A 209 4.70 -7.84 5.19
N LYS A 210 5.91 -8.35 5.44
CA LYS A 210 6.85 -8.83 4.40
C LYS A 210 6.28 -10.00 3.61
N SER A 211 5.58 -10.92 4.28
CA SER A 211 4.93 -12.06 3.63
C SER A 211 3.83 -11.61 2.68
N HIS A 212 2.97 -10.68 3.11
CA HIS A 212 1.94 -10.10 2.26
C HIS A 212 2.54 -9.32 1.08
N ALA A 213 3.52 -8.45 1.33
CA ALA A 213 4.19 -7.69 0.28
C ALA A 213 4.84 -8.60 -0.77
N LYS A 214 5.57 -9.64 -0.34
CA LYS A 214 6.17 -10.63 -1.24
C LYS A 214 5.12 -11.35 -2.09
N THR A 215 3.97 -11.65 -1.51
CA THR A 215 2.86 -12.32 -2.21
C THR A 215 2.17 -11.39 -3.20
N ALA A 216 1.95 -10.13 -2.84
CA ALA A 216 1.45 -9.11 -3.77
C ALA A 216 2.36 -8.98 -5.00
N LEU A 217 3.68 -8.82 -4.76
CA LEU A 217 4.69 -8.72 -5.83
C LEU A 217 4.75 -9.99 -6.70
N LYS A 218 4.55 -11.18 -6.11
CA LYS A 218 4.49 -12.46 -6.83
C LYS A 218 3.44 -12.43 -7.95
N TYR A 219 2.32 -11.74 -7.74
CA TYR A 219 1.23 -11.60 -8.71
C TYR A 219 1.22 -10.25 -9.43
N GLY A 220 2.25 -9.43 -9.22
CA GLY A 220 2.44 -8.16 -9.90
C GLY A 220 1.80 -6.95 -9.21
N LEU A 221 1.02 -7.18 -8.15
CA LEU A 221 0.36 -6.12 -7.37
C LEU A 221 1.39 -5.20 -6.69
N VAL A 222 1.01 -3.93 -6.55
CA VAL A 222 1.79 -2.90 -5.85
C VAL A 222 1.40 -2.87 -4.37
N PRO A 223 2.30 -3.21 -3.44
CA PRO A 223 1.99 -3.20 -2.01
C PRO A 223 2.03 -1.77 -1.45
N GLY A 224 1.18 -1.51 -0.47
CA GLY A 224 1.22 -0.29 0.33
C GLY A 224 0.65 -0.49 1.73
N LEU A 225 0.60 0.60 2.49
CA LEU A 225 0.16 0.60 3.88
C LEU A 225 -1.22 1.27 4.00
N LEU A 226 -1.99 0.87 5.00
CA LEU A 226 -3.12 1.61 5.57
C LEU A 226 -2.85 1.81 7.06
N CYS A 227 -2.58 3.05 7.47
CA CYS A 227 -2.31 3.37 8.85
C CYS A 227 -3.29 4.39 9.39
N PHE A 228 -3.64 4.21 10.66
CA PHE A 228 -4.42 5.21 11.38
C PHE A 228 -3.47 6.18 12.05
N GLU A 229 -3.40 7.42 11.55
CA GLU A 229 -2.41 8.39 12.01
C GLU A 229 -2.93 9.82 12.12
N PRO A 230 -2.33 10.64 12.99
CA PRO A 230 -1.44 10.23 14.09
C PRO A 230 -2.26 9.57 15.21
N ARG A 231 -1.88 8.35 15.61
CA ARG A 231 -2.63 7.56 16.61
C ARG A 231 -2.25 7.87 18.04
N SER A 232 -3.15 7.54 18.96
CA SER A 232 -2.86 7.53 20.40
C SER A 232 -1.68 6.60 20.70
N VAL A 233 -0.76 7.06 21.52
CA VAL A 233 0.41 6.29 21.94
C VAL A 233 0.31 5.88 23.42
N PRO A 234 1.11 4.89 23.87
CA PRO A 234 1.14 4.51 25.29
C PRO A 234 1.56 5.66 26.21
N GLU A 235 0.94 5.73 27.40
CA GLU A 235 1.17 6.80 28.40
C GLU A 235 2.63 6.87 28.88
N GLU A 236 3.34 5.74 28.81
CA GLU A 236 4.77 5.63 29.08
C GLU A 236 5.61 6.62 28.25
N ILE A 237 5.18 6.96 27.02
CA ILE A 237 5.86 7.98 26.21
C ILE A 237 5.71 9.36 26.85
N PHE A 238 4.52 9.71 27.34
CA PHE A 238 4.28 11.03 27.97
C PHE A 238 4.89 11.16 29.35
N LYS A 239 5.07 10.05 30.09
CA LYS A 239 5.85 10.06 31.34
C LYS A 239 7.31 10.45 31.08
N LYS A 240 7.87 10.04 29.94
CA LYS A 240 9.24 10.35 29.53
C LYS A 240 9.35 11.71 28.84
N TYR A 241 8.36 12.06 28.02
CA TYR A 241 8.34 13.27 27.21
C TYR A 241 6.98 14.00 27.30
N PRO A 242 6.67 14.66 28.43
CA PRO A 242 5.35 15.26 28.65
C PRO A 242 4.98 16.33 27.61
N THR A 243 5.97 17.06 27.10
CA THR A 243 5.80 18.15 26.14
C THR A 243 5.43 17.67 24.73
N LEU A 244 5.56 16.37 24.43
CA LEU A 244 5.21 15.79 23.14
C LEU A 244 3.75 15.37 23.03
N ARG A 245 2.98 15.48 24.13
CA ARG A 245 1.54 15.19 24.14
C ARG A 245 0.81 16.12 23.18
N GLY A 246 0.12 15.53 22.22
CA GLY A 246 -0.73 16.23 21.25
C GLY A 246 -2.20 16.18 21.63
N ALA A 247 -3.06 15.95 20.65
CA ALA A 247 -4.50 15.92 20.83
C ALA A 247 -4.97 14.69 21.59
N ARG A 248 -6.02 14.89 22.39
CA ARG A 248 -6.94 13.86 22.83
C ARG A 248 -7.73 13.34 21.63
N VAL A 249 -7.69 12.03 21.42
CA VAL A 249 -8.18 11.33 20.22
C VAL A 249 -9.02 10.08 20.54
N ASP A 250 -9.41 9.90 21.80
CA ASP A 250 -10.37 8.86 22.16
C ASP A 250 -11.80 9.19 21.73
N HIS A 251 -12.63 8.15 21.64
CA HIS A 251 -14.07 8.30 21.42
C HIS A 251 -14.79 8.40 22.77
N PRO A 252 -15.43 9.55 23.11
CA PRO A 252 -15.99 9.80 24.44
C PRO A 252 -16.97 8.75 24.94
N PHE A 253 -17.78 8.15 24.06
CA PHE A 253 -18.75 7.12 24.45
C PHE A 253 -18.17 5.71 24.62
N ARG A 254 -16.97 5.45 24.10
CA ARG A 254 -16.38 4.09 24.08
C ARG A 254 -15.17 3.98 25.00
N SER A 255 -14.53 5.11 25.27
CA SER A 255 -13.30 5.23 26.02
C SER A 255 -13.58 5.70 27.44
N PHE A 256 -13.06 4.99 28.43
CA PHE A 256 -13.22 5.29 29.86
C PHE A 256 -12.02 6.03 30.44
N LYS A 257 -10.99 6.28 29.62
CA LYS A 257 -9.89 7.21 29.95
C LYS A 257 -9.52 8.08 28.74
N PRO A 258 -9.03 9.32 28.95
CA PRO A 258 -8.46 10.12 27.87
C PRO A 258 -7.27 9.42 27.22
N ARG A 259 -7.14 9.53 25.89
CA ARG A 259 -5.98 9.03 25.14
C ARG A 259 -5.45 10.10 24.21
N TYR A 260 -4.14 10.20 24.13
CA TYR A 260 -3.47 11.27 23.41
C TYR A 260 -2.51 10.71 22.36
N ASN A 261 -2.41 11.40 21.23
CA ASN A 261 -1.36 11.17 20.25
C ASN A 261 -0.15 12.07 20.51
N LEU A 262 0.83 12.01 19.61
CA LEU A 262 1.99 12.90 19.61
C LEU A 262 1.69 14.20 18.85
N SER A 263 2.22 15.33 19.33
CA SER A 263 2.11 16.61 18.62
C SER A 263 2.92 16.60 17.33
N VAL A 264 2.25 16.53 16.17
CA VAL A 264 2.89 16.38 14.85
C VAL A 264 3.65 17.61 14.37
N VAL A 265 3.53 18.73 15.08
CA VAL A 265 4.30 19.95 14.80
C VAL A 265 5.68 19.92 15.44
N HIS A 266 5.84 19.13 16.52
CA HIS A 266 7.12 19.04 17.21
C HIS A 266 8.17 18.36 16.31
N PRO A 267 9.37 18.94 16.11
CA PRO A 267 10.39 18.38 15.22
C PRO A 267 10.78 16.93 15.55
N ALA A 268 10.97 16.62 16.84
CA ALA A 268 11.26 15.24 17.28
C ALA A 268 10.16 14.23 16.93
N VAL A 269 8.89 14.67 16.85
CA VAL A 269 7.78 13.80 16.43
C VAL A 269 7.80 13.61 14.91
N LYS A 270 8.11 14.65 14.13
CA LYS A 270 8.30 14.51 12.68
C LYS A 270 9.43 13.54 12.36
N GLU A 271 10.56 13.66 13.05
CA GLU A 271 11.68 12.73 12.93
C GLU A 271 11.28 11.30 13.33
N HIS A 272 10.54 11.14 14.42
CA HIS A 272 10.02 9.86 14.87
C HIS A 272 9.21 9.13 13.78
N TYR A 273 8.25 9.80 13.15
CA TYR A 273 7.45 9.22 12.06
C TYR A 273 8.29 8.94 10.80
N ALA A 274 9.20 9.84 10.44
CA ALA A 274 10.11 9.65 9.31
C ALA A 274 11.03 8.43 9.52
N GLU A 275 11.57 8.26 10.72
CA GLU A 275 12.43 7.13 11.10
C GLU A 275 11.66 5.80 11.06
N MET A 276 10.44 5.76 11.63
CA MET A 276 9.61 4.55 11.59
C MET A 276 9.29 4.12 10.15
N LEU A 277 8.83 5.04 9.31
CA LEU A 277 8.53 4.74 7.91
C LEU A 277 9.78 4.30 7.15
N THR A 278 10.91 4.99 7.36
CA THR A 278 12.20 4.64 6.77
C THR A 278 12.63 3.22 7.17
N ASN A 279 12.47 2.84 8.43
CA ASN A 279 12.82 1.50 8.91
C ASN A 279 11.96 0.41 8.26
N ILE A 280 10.65 0.64 8.13
CA ILE A 280 9.74 -0.29 7.42
C ILE A 280 10.13 -0.41 5.95
N MET A 281 10.33 0.71 5.26
CA MET A 281 10.62 0.72 3.83
C MET A 281 12.03 0.21 3.48
N LYS A 282 13.00 0.27 4.40
CA LYS A 282 14.30 -0.40 4.20
C LYS A 282 14.14 -1.91 4.09
N GLU A 283 13.17 -2.49 4.78
CA GLU A 283 12.87 -3.92 4.68
C GLU A 283 11.98 -4.28 3.47
N ILE A 284 11.18 -3.33 3.00
CA ILE A 284 10.22 -3.50 1.89
C ILE A 284 10.28 -2.26 0.99
N PRO A 285 11.34 -2.11 0.17
CA PRO A 285 11.51 -0.93 -0.68
C PRO A 285 10.45 -0.84 -1.79
N GLU A 286 9.74 -1.93 -2.07
CA GLU A 286 8.66 -1.97 -3.06
C GLU A 286 7.34 -1.34 -2.58
N LEU A 287 7.22 -0.91 -1.32
CA LEU A 287 6.06 -0.13 -0.87
C LEU A 287 5.97 1.16 -1.69
N GLU A 288 4.83 1.40 -2.33
CA GLU A 288 4.62 2.57 -3.21
C GLU A 288 3.60 3.56 -2.65
N PHE A 289 2.85 3.19 -1.61
CA PHE A 289 1.91 4.11 -1.01
C PHE A 289 1.66 3.84 0.48
N MET A 290 1.18 4.87 1.17
CA MET A 290 0.59 4.79 2.49
C MET A 290 -0.73 5.57 2.48
N THR A 291 -1.82 4.86 2.76
CA THR A 291 -3.12 5.46 3.04
C THR A 291 -3.16 5.83 4.51
N ILE A 292 -3.39 7.10 4.79
CA ILE A 292 -3.60 7.62 6.13
C ILE A 292 -5.10 7.79 6.33
N TRP A 293 -5.61 7.12 7.34
CA TRP A 293 -6.97 7.33 7.82
C TRP A 293 -6.87 8.00 9.19
N THR A 294 -7.61 9.09 9.38
CA THR A 294 -7.61 9.85 10.63
C THR A 294 -9.02 10.14 11.10
N ASN A 295 -9.14 10.66 12.33
CA ASN A 295 -10.38 10.94 13.03
C ASN A 295 -11.24 9.71 13.35
N ASP A 296 -10.62 8.54 13.41
CA ASP A 296 -11.28 7.31 13.84
C ASP A 296 -10.31 6.42 14.61
N SER A 297 -10.85 5.52 15.44
CA SER A 297 -10.14 4.46 16.15
C SER A 297 -8.80 4.92 16.77
N GLY A 298 -8.84 6.04 17.49
CA GLY A 298 -7.70 6.58 18.24
C GLY A 298 -6.76 7.48 17.44
N ALA A 299 -7.08 7.86 16.21
CA ALA A 299 -6.30 8.78 15.39
C ALA A 299 -7.03 10.11 15.18
N GLY A 300 -6.28 11.20 15.01
CA GLY A 300 -6.83 12.53 14.78
C GLY A 300 -5.75 13.60 14.81
N PHE A 301 -6.00 14.79 14.26
CA PHE A 301 -4.99 15.87 14.25
C PHE A 301 -5.36 16.98 15.25
N GLU A 302 -4.35 17.60 15.84
CA GLU A 302 -4.52 18.73 16.75
C GLU A 302 -5.36 19.84 16.13
N TYR A 303 -6.33 20.31 16.91
CA TYR A 303 -7.25 21.40 16.59
C TYR A 303 -8.13 21.20 15.35
N THR A 304 -8.19 19.99 14.79
CA THR A 304 -9.17 19.67 13.73
C THR A 304 -10.59 19.65 14.27
N LYS A 305 -11.53 20.19 13.49
CA LYS A 305 -12.95 20.31 13.90
C LYS A 305 -13.63 18.97 14.14
N SER A 306 -13.10 17.92 13.53
CA SER A 306 -13.72 16.60 13.44
C SER A 306 -13.45 15.69 14.63
N LEU A 307 -12.49 16.02 15.51
CA LEU A 307 -12.16 15.22 16.70
C LEU A 307 -13.42 14.92 17.52
N TYR A 308 -13.63 13.64 17.86
CA TYR A 308 -14.80 13.22 18.64
C TYR A 308 -14.95 13.94 19.98
N VAL A 309 -13.84 14.31 20.61
CA VAL A 309 -13.80 15.05 21.89
C VAL A 309 -13.89 16.57 21.71
N GLY A 310 -14.05 17.06 20.47
CA GLY A 310 -13.95 18.46 20.10
C GLY A 310 -12.51 18.92 19.86
N ARG A 311 -12.36 20.12 19.31
CA ARG A 311 -11.05 20.72 18.99
C ARG A 311 -10.20 20.83 20.25
N ASN A 312 -9.00 20.23 20.20
CA ASN A 312 -8.03 20.27 21.29
C ASN A 312 -6.61 20.00 20.75
N GLY A 313 -5.59 20.24 21.56
CA GLY A 313 -4.19 20.02 21.18
C GLY A 313 -3.25 20.03 22.39
N GLY A 314 -1.97 19.81 22.11
CA GLY A 314 -0.91 19.75 23.09
C GLY A 314 -0.42 21.11 23.58
N ALA A 315 0.30 21.11 24.70
CA ALA A 315 0.93 22.32 25.25
C ALA A 315 1.98 22.96 24.32
N TYR A 316 2.46 22.22 23.31
CA TYR A 316 3.38 22.74 22.30
C TYR A 316 2.70 23.75 21.35
N LEU A 317 1.38 23.65 21.16
CA LEU A 317 0.60 24.46 20.24
C LEU A 317 -0.48 25.24 20.98
N ILE A 318 -0.10 26.18 21.85
CA ILE A 318 -1.09 27.02 22.55
C ILE A 318 -1.81 27.93 21.55
N ARG A 319 -3.15 27.88 21.49
CA ARG A 319 -4.00 28.65 20.56
C ARG A 319 -5.16 29.40 21.24
N GLU A 320 -5.01 29.77 22.51
CA GLU A 320 -6.10 30.25 23.38
C GLU A 320 -6.91 31.46 22.89
N TRP A 321 -6.44 32.22 21.89
CA TRP A 321 -7.06 33.49 21.46
C TRP A 321 -7.19 33.65 19.95
N LYS A 322 -7.37 32.54 19.21
CA LYS A 322 -7.55 32.55 17.75
C LYS A 322 -9.01 32.29 17.37
N ASP A 323 -9.45 32.88 16.26
CA ASP A 323 -10.76 32.58 15.71
C ASP A 323 -10.80 31.21 15.00
N ASP A 324 -12.00 30.79 14.58
CA ASP A 324 -12.23 29.50 13.91
C ASP A 324 -11.36 29.34 12.65
N GLU A 325 -11.14 30.44 11.93
CA GLU A 325 -10.44 30.50 10.66
C GLU A 325 -8.94 30.32 10.83
N ASP A 326 -8.34 31.07 11.75
CA ASP A 326 -6.93 31.00 12.07
C ASP A 326 -6.56 29.64 12.66
N ILE A 327 -7.46 29.03 13.44
CA ILE A 327 -7.28 27.67 13.94
C ILE A 327 -7.32 26.67 12.77
N ALA A 328 -8.31 26.78 11.88
CA ALA A 328 -8.45 25.87 10.74
C ALA A 328 -7.26 25.94 9.79
N ARG A 329 -6.79 27.16 9.45
CA ARG A 329 -5.61 27.39 8.61
C ARG A 329 -4.36 26.77 9.21
N ALA A 330 -4.08 27.08 10.47
CA ALA A 330 -2.89 26.54 11.12
C ALA A 330 -3.00 25.03 11.40
N ALA A 331 -4.21 24.45 11.48
CA ALA A 331 -4.37 23.00 11.54
C ALA A 331 -4.09 22.35 10.18
N ALA A 332 -4.54 22.95 9.08
CA ALA A 332 -4.22 22.51 7.72
C ALA A 332 -2.71 22.50 7.45
N GLU A 333 -1.97 23.54 7.84
CA GLU A 333 -0.51 23.61 7.74
C GLU A 333 0.19 22.47 8.50
N ASN A 334 -0.33 22.13 9.68
CA ASN A 334 0.22 21.03 10.48
C ASN A 334 -0.02 19.67 9.83
N ILE A 335 -1.21 19.47 9.24
CA ILE A 335 -1.58 18.25 8.53
C ILE A 335 -0.72 18.09 7.28
N SER A 336 -0.62 19.12 6.44
CA SER A 336 0.21 19.08 5.22
C SER A 336 1.68 18.86 5.58
N GLY A 337 2.20 19.53 6.61
CA GLY A 337 3.56 19.31 7.10
C GLY A 337 3.83 17.88 7.58
N PHE A 338 2.86 17.23 8.21
CA PHE A 338 2.96 15.83 8.60
C PHE A 338 2.97 14.89 7.38
N PHE A 339 2.07 15.10 6.41
CA PHE A 339 2.05 14.30 5.18
C PHE A 339 3.33 14.48 4.37
N SER A 340 3.84 15.70 4.23
CA SER A 340 5.12 15.98 3.58
C SER A 340 6.29 15.28 4.27
N THR A 341 6.30 15.22 5.61
CA THR A 341 7.33 14.50 6.36
C THR A 341 7.38 13.01 5.97
N LEU A 342 6.20 12.35 5.92
CA LEU A 342 6.11 10.94 5.53
C LEU A 342 6.42 10.74 4.04
N LEU A 343 5.92 11.61 3.17
CA LEU A 343 6.16 11.56 1.74
C LEU A 343 7.66 11.63 1.42
N GLU A 344 8.36 12.60 2.00
CA GLU A 344 9.80 12.78 1.80
C GLU A 344 10.61 11.63 2.38
N ALA A 345 10.23 11.11 3.55
CA ALA A 345 10.87 9.92 4.12
C ALA A 345 10.73 8.70 3.20
N GLY A 346 9.54 8.47 2.65
CA GLY A 346 9.31 7.35 1.74
C GLY A 346 9.96 7.52 0.38
N LYS A 347 9.95 8.73 -0.19
CA LYS A 347 10.57 9.04 -1.50
C LYS A 347 12.08 8.83 -1.52
N LYS A 348 12.76 8.97 -0.38
CA LYS A 348 14.19 8.63 -0.24
C LYS A 348 14.49 7.16 -0.54
N ILE A 349 13.52 6.26 -0.35
CA ILE A 349 13.68 4.81 -0.61
C ILE A 349 13.01 4.42 -1.92
N ASN A 350 11.78 4.87 -2.15
CA ASN A 350 11.05 4.63 -3.39
C ASN A 350 10.55 5.96 -3.96
N PRO A 351 11.15 6.48 -5.06
CA PRO A 351 10.74 7.75 -5.66
C PRO A 351 9.27 7.83 -6.09
N LYS A 352 8.61 6.67 -6.25
CA LYS A 352 7.18 6.58 -6.59
C LYS A 352 6.26 6.60 -5.36
N PHE A 353 6.82 6.68 -4.16
CA PHE A 353 6.05 6.62 -2.92
C PHE A 353 5.06 7.79 -2.84
N ARG A 354 3.83 7.48 -2.40
CA ARG A 354 2.70 8.41 -2.33
C ARG A 354 2.01 8.33 -0.97
N ILE A 355 1.54 9.47 -0.49
CA ILE A 355 0.61 9.55 0.64
C ILE A 355 -0.80 9.73 0.07
N ILE A 356 -1.74 8.96 0.59
CA ILE A 356 -3.15 9.01 0.21
C ILE A 356 -3.94 9.28 1.48
N THR A 357 -4.89 10.20 1.44
CA THR A 357 -5.77 10.49 2.58
C THR A 357 -7.17 10.80 2.08
N ARG A 358 -8.15 10.67 2.97
CA ARG A 358 -9.52 11.10 2.70
C ARG A 358 -9.77 12.46 3.33
N LEU A 359 -10.49 13.31 2.62
CA LEU A 359 -10.74 14.68 3.06
C LEU A 359 -12.02 14.85 3.88
N GLU A 360 -12.85 13.81 4.01
CA GLU A 360 -14.09 13.94 4.79
C GLU A 360 -13.82 14.25 6.27
N SER A 361 -12.74 13.69 6.83
CA SER A 361 -12.31 13.96 8.21
C SER A 361 -11.79 15.39 8.42
N PHE A 362 -11.61 16.19 7.38
CA PHE A 362 -11.06 17.55 7.48
C PHE A 362 -12.08 18.61 7.07
N TYR A 363 -13.38 18.40 7.30
CA TYR A 363 -14.42 19.32 6.83
C TYR A 363 -14.25 20.77 7.32
N GLY A 364 -13.67 20.99 8.51
CA GLY A 364 -13.39 22.33 9.03
C GLY A 364 -12.16 22.99 8.41
N GLU A 365 -11.19 22.18 7.99
CA GLU A 365 -9.87 22.62 7.54
C GLU A 365 -9.72 22.53 6.00
N ARG A 366 -10.70 21.91 5.31
CA ARG A 366 -10.62 21.52 3.88
C ARG A 366 -10.25 22.67 2.95
N LYS A 367 -10.79 23.87 3.17
CA LYS A 367 -10.52 25.02 2.30
C LYS A 367 -9.07 25.50 2.35
N HIS A 368 -8.38 25.26 3.46
CA HIS A 368 -6.96 25.58 3.63
C HIS A 368 -6.08 24.38 3.33
N LEU A 369 -6.57 23.16 3.54
CA LEU A 369 -5.81 21.94 3.32
C LEU A 369 -5.74 21.56 1.84
N TRP A 370 -6.85 21.68 1.09
CA TRP A 370 -6.91 21.25 -0.31
C TRP A 370 -5.87 21.90 -1.22
N PRO A 371 -5.57 23.22 -1.11
CA PRO A 371 -4.52 23.85 -1.92
C PRO A 371 -3.09 23.37 -1.60
N GLU A 372 -2.86 22.75 -0.44
CA GLU A 372 -1.54 22.31 0.03
C GLU A 372 -1.23 20.84 -0.32
N LEU A 373 -2.21 20.10 -0.85
CA LEU A 373 -2.12 18.69 -1.25
C LEU A 373 -2.02 18.54 -2.77
#